data_AF-A0A369WUL4-F1
#
_entry.id   AF-A0A369WUL4-F1
#
_cell.length_a   1.000
_cell.length_b   1.000
_cell.length_c   1.000
_cell.angle_alpha   90.00
_cell.angle_beta   90.00
_cell.angle_gamma   90.00
#
_symmetry.space_group_name_H-M   'P 1'
#
loop_
_entity.id
_entity.type
_entity.pdbx_description
1 polymer ?
#
loop_
_entity_poly.entity_id
_entity_poly.type
_entity_poly.pdbx_seq_one_letter_code
_entity_poly.pdbx_strand_id
1 'polypeptide(L)'
;MTALFFTALFSVTAQADCSFKYQICEKSCDVKHLGDDAAVAGCTSKCVAKRGACLAEVGAEKTVEAGKDAWEGTKSFIKGLTDD
;
A
#
# COMPACT_ATOMS: atom_id res chain seq x y z
N MET A 1 14.46 17.18 -11.90
CA MET A 1 12.99 16.97 -12.03
C MET A 1 12.61 15.56 -12.48
N THR A 2 13.49 14.78 -13.12
CA THR A 2 13.22 13.42 -13.62
C THR A 2 13.10 12.33 -12.54
N ALA A 3 13.75 12.48 -11.38
CA ALA A 3 13.73 11.47 -10.30
C ALA A 3 12.37 11.38 -9.57
N LEU A 4 11.64 12.49 -9.45
CA LEU A 4 10.33 12.54 -8.78
C LEU A 4 9.22 11.85 -9.59
N PHE A 5 9.38 11.76 -10.92
CA PHE A 5 8.40 11.14 -11.81
C PHE A 5 8.46 9.61 -11.76
N PHE A 6 9.67 9.04 -11.59
CA PHE A 6 9.86 7.60 -11.52
C PHE A 6 9.35 6.98 -10.22
N THR A 7 9.53 7.65 -9.06
CA THR A 7 9.05 7.15 -7.77
C THR A 7 7.52 7.14 -7.67
N ALA A 8 6.83 8.10 -8.30
CA ALA A 8 5.37 8.16 -8.32
C ALA A 8 4.73 6.98 -9.08
N LEU A 9 5.36 6.50 -10.16
CA LEU A 9 4.83 5.41 -10.99
C LEU A 9 4.82 4.05 -10.26
N PHE A 10 5.83 3.78 -9.42
CA PHE A 10 5.88 2.52 -8.63
C PHE A 10 4.89 2.51 -7.47
N SER A 11 4.53 3.68 -6.93
CA SER A 11 3.48 3.75 -5.91
C SER A 11 2.12 3.41 -6.51
N VAL A 12 1.86 3.81 -7.76
CA VAL A 12 0.56 3.65 -8.45
C VAL A 12 0.20 2.19 -8.71
N THR A 13 1.17 1.31 -8.92
CA THR A 13 0.89 -0.11 -9.22
C THR A 13 0.30 -0.84 -8.01
N ALA A 14 0.93 -0.73 -6.85
CA ALA A 14 0.48 -1.43 -5.64
C ALA A 14 -0.87 -0.91 -5.10
N GLN A 15 -1.14 0.39 -5.25
CA GLN A 15 -2.45 0.96 -4.92
C GLN A 15 -3.54 0.59 -5.95
N ALA A 16 -3.17 0.29 -7.21
CA ALA A 16 -4.10 -0.24 -8.20
C ALA A 16 -4.56 -1.67 -7.85
N ASP A 17 -3.65 -2.53 -7.39
CA ASP A 17 -3.98 -3.89 -6.91
C ASP A 17 -4.97 -3.86 -5.73
N CYS A 18 -4.74 -2.99 -4.75
CA CYS A 18 -5.66 -2.83 -3.61
C CYS A 18 -7.02 -2.27 -4.04
N SER A 19 -7.05 -1.35 -5.02
CA SER A 19 -8.30 -0.77 -5.54
C SER A 19 -9.09 -1.77 -6.39
N PHE A 20 -8.43 -2.61 -7.18
CA PHE A 20 -9.07 -3.67 -7.96
C PHE A 20 -9.63 -4.78 -7.05
N LYS A 21 -8.88 -5.19 -6.01
CA LYS A 21 -9.38 -6.11 -4.97
C LYS A 21 -10.61 -5.56 -4.25
N TYR A 22 -10.64 -4.26 -3.97
CA TYR A 22 -11.79 -3.59 -3.37
C TYR A 22 -13.01 -3.64 -4.32
N GLN A 23 -12.86 -3.25 -5.58
CA GLN A 23 -13.92 -3.28 -6.60
C GLN A 23 -14.51 -4.68 -6.78
N ILE A 24 -13.68 -5.72 -6.88
CA ILE A 24 -14.15 -7.11 -6.98
C ILE A 24 -14.92 -7.53 -5.73
N CYS A 25 -14.46 -7.12 -4.55
CA CYS A 25 -15.09 -7.45 -3.28
C CYS A 25 -16.47 -6.77 -3.16
N GLU A 26 -16.56 -5.48 -3.47
CA GLU A 26 -17.82 -4.71 -3.47
C GLU A 26 -18.83 -5.33 -4.44
N LYS A 27 -18.43 -5.61 -5.68
CA LYS A 27 -19.31 -6.25 -6.67
C LYS A 27 -19.74 -7.66 -6.26
N SER A 28 -18.87 -8.41 -5.58
CA SER A 28 -19.24 -9.71 -5.02
C SER A 28 -20.26 -9.58 -3.87
N CYS A 29 -20.19 -8.52 -3.08
CA CYS A 29 -21.16 -8.23 -2.02
C CYS A 29 -22.52 -7.86 -2.60
N ASP A 30 -22.56 -6.98 -3.60
CA ASP A 30 -23.79 -6.60 -4.31
C ASP A 30 -24.51 -7.83 -4.86
N VAL A 31 -23.78 -8.73 -5.54
CA VAL A 31 -24.35 -9.94 -6.14
C VAL A 31 -24.77 -10.96 -5.08
N LYS A 32 -24.03 -11.11 -3.99
CA LYS A 32 -24.35 -12.07 -2.91
C LYS A 32 -25.52 -11.65 -2.04
N HIS A 33 -25.72 -10.35 -1.86
CA HIS A 33 -26.72 -9.76 -0.97
C HIS A 33 -27.75 -8.94 -1.75
N LEU A 34 -28.09 -9.36 -2.98
CA LEU A 34 -29.11 -8.71 -3.81
C LEU A 34 -30.43 -8.57 -3.04
N GLY A 35 -30.88 -7.33 -2.87
CA GLY A 35 -32.13 -7.00 -2.17
C GLY A 35 -32.02 -6.92 -0.64
N ASP A 36 -30.81 -7.06 -0.08
CA ASP A 36 -30.53 -6.86 1.36
C ASP A 36 -29.41 -5.84 1.55
N ASP A 37 -29.79 -4.56 1.55
CA ASP A 37 -28.85 -3.43 1.67
C ASP A 37 -28.07 -3.45 3.00
N ALA A 38 -28.66 -4.01 4.07
CA ALA A 38 -27.97 -4.12 5.35
C ALA A 38 -26.84 -5.16 5.29
N ALA A 39 -27.09 -6.30 4.62
CA ALA A 39 -26.06 -7.30 4.38
C ALA A 39 -25.00 -6.82 3.37
N VAL A 40 -25.39 -6.06 2.34
CA VAL A 40 -24.45 -5.38 1.43
C VAL A 40 -23.53 -4.45 2.22
N ALA A 41 -24.08 -3.56 3.06
CA ALA A 41 -23.29 -2.64 3.87
C ALA A 41 -22.33 -3.38 4.83
N GLY A 42 -22.81 -4.43 5.49
CA GLY A 42 -21.99 -5.30 6.34
C GLY A 42 -20.86 -5.98 5.58
N CYS A 43 -21.12 -6.48 4.37
CA CYS A 43 -20.13 -7.10 3.50
C CYS A 43 -19.09 -6.08 2.99
N THR A 44 -19.54 -4.91 2.52
CA THR A 44 -18.68 -3.82 2.03
C THR A 44 -17.75 -3.29 3.11
N SER A 45 -18.20 -3.22 4.37
CA SER A 45 -17.32 -2.83 5.49
C SER A 45 -16.08 -3.75 5.61
N LYS A 46 -16.23 -5.06 5.35
CA LYS A 46 -15.11 -6.01 5.31
C LYS A 46 -14.20 -5.77 4.10
N CYS A 47 -14.76 -5.37 2.96
CA CYS A 47 -13.99 -5.00 1.77
C CYS A 47 -13.12 -3.76 2.03
N VAL A 48 -13.65 -2.75 2.71
CA VAL A 48 -12.91 -1.56 3.12
C VAL A 48 -11.78 -1.93 4.09
N ALA A 49 -12.04 -2.79 5.07
CA ALA A 49 -10.99 -3.27 5.98
C ALA A 49 -9.86 -4.01 5.23
N LYS A 50 -10.19 -4.90 4.28
CA LYS A 50 -9.21 -5.58 3.42
C LYS A 50 -8.40 -4.60 2.57
N ARG A 51 -9.05 -3.57 2.03
CA ARG A 51 -8.36 -2.49 1.29
C ARG A 51 -7.39 -1.74 2.20
N GLY A 52 -7.80 -1.40 3.42
CA GLY A 52 -6.95 -0.76 4.42
C GLY A 52 -5.73 -1.61 4.77
N ALA A 53 -5.91 -2.91 4.99
CA ALA A 53 -4.81 -3.84 5.25
C ALA A 53 -3.83 -3.92 4.08
N CYS A 54 -4.34 -4.04 2.84
CA CYS A 54 -3.52 -4.06 1.63
C CYS A 54 -2.69 -2.77 1.48
N LEU A 55 -3.29 -1.61 1.72
CA LEU A 55 -2.58 -0.32 1.67
C LEU A 55 -1.52 -0.20 2.78
N ALA A 56 -1.81 -0.73 3.97
CA ALA A 56 -0.87 -0.74 5.08
C ALA A 56 0.33 -1.65 4.81
N GLU A 57 0.11 -2.83 4.21
CA GLU A 57 1.16 -3.77 3.79
C GLU A 57 2.10 -3.12 2.76
N VAL A 58 1.52 -2.54 1.71
CA VAL A 58 2.27 -1.79 0.68
C VAL A 58 3.07 -0.63 1.28
N GLY A 59 2.47 0.12 2.21
CA GLY A 59 3.16 1.20 2.91
C GLY A 59 4.30 0.70 3.80
N ALA A 60 4.07 -0.40 4.52
CA ALA A 60 5.05 -1.00 5.43
C ALA A 60 6.28 -1.53 4.69
N GLU A 61 6.08 -2.29 3.60
CA GLU A 61 7.18 -2.79 2.75
C GLU A 61 8.05 -1.62 2.24
N LYS A 62 7.43 -0.54 1.78
CA LYS A 62 8.14 0.66 1.31
C LYS A 62 8.96 1.33 2.41
N THR A 63 8.45 1.42 3.63
CA THR A 63 9.19 2.03 4.76
C THR A 63 10.35 1.17 5.26
N VAL A 64 10.24 -0.16 5.19
CA VAL A 64 11.33 -1.06 5.60
C VAL A 64 12.50 -0.99 4.63
N GLU A 65 12.23 -0.99 3.31
CA GLU A 65 13.29 -0.85 2.30
C GLU A 65 13.95 0.53 2.38
N ALA A 66 13.16 1.60 2.44
CA ALA A 66 13.69 2.95 2.58
C ALA A 66 14.49 3.15 3.89
N GLY A 67 14.07 2.52 4.99
CA GLY A 67 14.75 2.55 6.26
C GLY A 67 16.11 1.84 6.25
N LYS A 68 16.21 0.70 5.54
CA LYS A 68 17.48 -0.01 5.36
C LYS A 68 18.47 0.81 4.54
N ASP A 69 18.03 1.41 3.44
CA ASP A 69 18.89 2.23 2.59
C ASP A 69 19.38 3.50 3.33
N ALA A 70 18.50 4.15 4.10
CA ALA A 70 18.86 5.31 4.91
C ALA A 70 19.85 4.97 6.05
N TRP A 71 19.70 3.79 6.65
CA TRP A 71 20.59 3.30 7.70
C TRP A 71 22.00 2.97 7.17
N GLU A 72 22.09 2.25 6.04
CA GLU A 72 23.37 1.94 5.38
C GLU A 72 24.07 3.21 4.87
N GLY A 73 23.32 4.19 4.36
CA GLY A 73 23.85 5.50 3.98
C GLY A 73 24.43 6.28 5.16
N THR A 74 23.72 6.32 6.30
CA THR A 74 24.18 6.96 7.53
C THR A 74 25.44 6.30 8.09
N LYS A 75 25.50 4.96 8.07
CA LYS A 75 26.66 4.20 8.52
C LYS A 75 27.89 4.47 7.66
N SER A 76 27.72 4.49 6.33
CA SER A 76 28.79 4.82 5.39
C SER A 76 29.31 6.25 5.57
N PHE A 77 28.42 7.21 5.84
CA PHE A 77 28.79 8.60 6.11
C PHE A 77 29.58 8.76 7.41
N ILE A 78 29.12 8.16 8.52
CA ILE A 78 29.84 8.20 9.82
C ILE A 78 31.21 7.53 9.70
N LYS A 79 31.29 6.42 8.96
CA LYS A 79 32.57 5.74 8.72
C LYS A 79 33.54 6.61 7.92
N GLY A 80 33.06 7.29 6.87
CA GLY A 80 33.87 8.26 6.13
C GLY A 80 34.36 9.45 6.96
N LEU A 81 33.57 9.90 7.94
CA LEU A 81 33.95 10.96 8.88
C LEU A 81 34.91 10.52 10.00
N THR A 82 35.05 9.22 10.26
CA THR A 82 35.85 8.68 11.37
C THR A 82 37.17 8.06 10.88
N ASP A 83 37.31 7.85 9.57
CA ASP A 83 38.54 7.36 8.93
C ASP A 83 39.46 8.53 8.44
N ASP A 84 39.18 9.79 8.86
CA ASP A 84 40.08 10.98 8.81
C ASP A 84 40.73 11.25 10.18
#